data_AF-A0A0L6JP35-F1
#
_entry.id   AF-A0A0L6JP35-F1
#
_cell.length_a   1.000
_cell.length_b   1.000
_cell.length_c   1.000
_cell.angle_alpha   90.00
_cell.angle_beta   90.00
_cell.angle_gamma   90.00
#
_symmetry.space_group_name_H-M   'P 1'
#
loop_
_entity.id
_entity.type
_entity.pdbx_description
1 polymer ?
#
loop_
_entity_poly.entity_id
_entity_poly.type
_entity_poly.pdbx_seq_one_letter_code
_entity_poly.pdbx_strand_id
1 'polypeptide(L)'
;MDKIIKKILLYGLLRRFDDMRYVPGQRVNYKNYSAQIVFYYPSYKKGKDAYTIKFFKDGTEFHRLCVEEELSEEMQIQFDDILK
;
A
#
# COMPACT_ATOMS: atom_id res chain seq x y z
N MET A 1 -3.32 -8.72 33.30
CA MET A 1 -3.56 -8.16 31.96
C MET A 1 -2.66 -8.93 30.98
N ASP A 2 -3.22 -9.99 30.42
CA ASP A 2 -2.52 -11.21 30.01
C ASP A 2 -1.66 -11.10 28.75
N LYS A 3 -0.50 -11.75 28.78
CA LYS A 3 0.35 -12.02 27.60
C LYS A 3 -0.46 -12.67 26.46
N ILE A 4 -1.49 -13.44 26.81
CA ILE A 4 -2.42 -14.09 25.88
C ILE A 4 -3.24 -13.06 25.10
N ILE A 5 -3.79 -12.04 25.76
CA ILE A 5 -4.59 -10.98 25.11
C ILE A 5 -3.71 -10.18 24.15
N LYS A 6 -2.48 -9.83 24.56
CA LYS A 6 -1.51 -9.17 23.66
C LYS A 6 -1.17 -10.02 22.44
N LYS A 7 -1.01 -11.34 22.61
CA LYS A 7 -0.68 -12.27 21.54
C LYS A 7 -1.85 -12.47 20.57
N ILE A 8 -3.09 -12.55 21.07
CA ILE A 8 -4.31 -12.61 20.23
C ILE A 8 -4.51 -11.30 19.47
N LEU A 9 -4.35 -10.15 20.12
CA LEU A 9 -4.41 -8.85 19.45
C LEU A 9 -3.31 -8.71 18.40
N LEU A 10 -2.08 -9.13 18.71
CA LEU A 10 -0.97 -9.12 17.75
C LEU A 10 -1.24 -10.06 16.57
N TYR A 11 -1.74 -11.28 16.78
CA TYR A 11 -2.11 -12.17 15.67
C TYR A 11 -3.30 -11.66 14.85
N GLY A 12 -4.30 -11.04 15.49
CA GLY A 12 -5.42 -10.41 14.78
C GLY A 12 -4.99 -9.17 13.99
N LEU A 13 -3.99 -8.43 14.48
CA LEU A 13 -3.38 -7.31 13.80
C LEU A 13 -2.50 -7.79 12.63
N LEU A 14 -1.65 -8.80 12.86
CA LEU A 14 -0.75 -9.38 11.85
C LEU A 14 -1.51 -10.06 10.72
N ARG A 15 -2.56 -10.84 11.01
CA ARG A 15 -3.43 -11.42 9.96
C ARG A 15 -4.10 -10.36 9.08
N ARG A 16 -4.37 -9.16 9.61
CA ARG A 16 -4.91 -8.06 8.81
C ARG A 16 -3.89 -7.46 7.85
N PHE A 17 -2.59 -7.71 8.05
CA PHE A 17 -1.52 -7.25 7.16
C PHE A 17 -1.04 -8.32 6.17
N ASP A 18 -1.37 -9.60 6.37
CA ASP A 18 -0.96 -10.69 5.46
C ASP A 18 -1.59 -10.58 4.06
N ASP A 19 -2.78 -9.98 3.93
CA ASP A 19 -3.46 -9.78 2.63
C ASP A 19 -3.06 -8.46 1.94
N MET A 20 -2.21 -7.63 2.57
CA MET A 20 -1.87 -6.31 2.05
C MET A 20 -0.88 -6.41 0.89
N ARG A 21 -1.34 -6.08 -0.32
CA ARG A 21 -0.49 -6.08 -1.52
C ARG A 21 0.59 -5.01 -1.52
N TYR A 22 0.28 -3.83 -0.97
CA TYR A 22 1.21 -2.69 -0.94
C TYR A 22 1.46 -2.19 0.49
N VAL A 23 2.72 -2.11 0.90
CA VAL A 23 3.08 -1.69 2.27
C VAL A 23 3.14 -0.16 2.41
N PRO A 24 2.78 0.43 3.56
CA PRO A 24 3.04 1.84 3.84
C PRO A 24 4.51 2.20 3.60
N GLY A 25 4.74 3.29 2.87
CA GLY A 25 6.07 3.72 2.42
C GLY A 25 6.48 3.18 1.05
N GLN A 26 5.82 2.15 0.52
CA GLN A 26 6.10 1.62 -0.82
C GLN A 26 5.72 2.63 -1.91
N ARG A 27 6.54 2.70 -2.96
CA ARG A 27 6.21 3.44 -4.17
C ARG A 27 5.36 2.61 -5.11
N VAL A 28 4.34 3.23 -5.67
CA VAL A 28 3.37 2.65 -6.59
C VAL A 28 3.02 3.68 -7.67
N ASN A 29 2.48 3.21 -8.78
CA ASN A 29 1.89 4.06 -9.78
C ASN A 29 0.40 4.22 -9.51
N TYR A 30 -0.09 5.47 -9.54
CA TYR A 30 -1.50 5.80 -9.54
C TYR A 30 -1.80 6.67 -10.74
N LYS A 31 -2.51 6.12 -11.74
CA LYS A 31 -2.72 6.75 -13.04
C LYS A 31 -1.36 7.12 -13.67
N ASN A 32 -1.09 8.42 -13.83
CA ASN A 32 0.16 8.93 -14.41
C ASN A 32 1.10 9.52 -13.35
N TYR A 33 0.88 9.23 -12.06
CA TYR A 33 1.66 9.75 -10.96
C TYR A 33 2.42 8.63 -10.23
N SER A 34 3.69 8.86 -9.93
CA SER A 34 4.41 8.08 -8.92
C SER A 34 3.93 8.54 -7.54
N ALA A 35 3.43 7.59 -6.77
CA ALA A 35 2.78 7.81 -5.48
C ALA A 35 3.42 6.92 -4.40
N GLN A 36 3.24 7.28 -3.15
CA GLN A 36 3.67 6.49 -1.99
C GLN A 36 2.45 6.06 -1.18
N ILE A 37 2.39 4.79 -0.79
CA ILE A 37 1.36 4.31 0.15
C ILE A 37 1.56 4.97 1.50
N VAL A 38 0.48 5.50 2.07
CA VAL A 38 0.45 6.10 3.41
C VAL A 38 -0.25 5.17 4.39
N PHE A 39 -1.37 4.60 3.98
CA PHE A 39 -2.20 3.78 4.86
C PHE A 39 -2.98 2.72 4.08
N TYR A 40 -3.24 1.59 4.73
CA TYR A 40 -3.99 0.45 4.17
C TYR A 40 -5.32 0.27 4.92
N TYR A 41 -6.41 0.11 4.16
CA TYR A 41 -7.76 -0.15 4.66
C TYR A 41 -8.24 -1.51 4.17
N PRO A 42 -8.10 -2.57 4.99
CA PRO A 42 -8.59 -3.89 4.62
C PRO A 42 -10.12 -3.90 4.52
N SER A 43 -10.65 -4.56 3.50
CA SER A 43 -12.09 -4.79 3.29
C SER A 43 -12.95 -3.51 3.32
N TYR A 44 -12.45 -2.40 2.77
CA TYR A 44 -13.07 -1.08 2.87
C TYR A 44 -14.53 -1.02 2.38
N LYS A 45 -14.79 -1.16 1.08
CA LYS A 45 -16.15 -1.13 0.50
C LYS A 45 -16.38 -2.37 -0.34
N LYS A 46 -17.48 -3.07 -0.07
CA LYS A 46 -17.84 -4.33 -0.75
C LYS A 46 -16.73 -5.39 -0.69
N GLY A 47 -15.98 -5.42 0.41
CA GLY A 47 -14.85 -6.34 0.59
C GLY A 47 -13.61 -6.01 -0.25
N LYS A 48 -13.59 -4.87 -0.96
CA LYS A 48 -12.40 -4.43 -1.68
C LYS A 48 -11.45 -3.68 -0.77
N ASP A 49 -10.17 -3.96 -0.95
CA ASP A 49 -9.08 -3.27 -0.28
C ASP A 49 -8.83 -1.89 -0.87
N ALA A 50 -8.47 -0.95 0.00
CA ALA A 50 -8.21 0.43 -0.36
C ALA A 50 -6.97 0.97 0.34
N TYR A 51 -6.38 2.00 -0.25
CA TYR A 51 -5.15 2.61 0.22
C TYR A 51 -5.29 4.13 0.18
N THR A 52 -4.75 4.81 1.21
CA THR A 52 -4.42 6.22 1.08
C THR A 52 -3.03 6.32 0.50
N ILE A 53 -2.89 7.06 -0.58
CA ILE A 53 -1.62 7.37 -1.23
C ILE A 53 -1.32 8.86 -1.11
N LYS A 54 -0.04 9.21 -1.20
CA LYS A 54 0.41 10.58 -1.42
C LYS A 54 1.25 10.71 -2.69
N PHE A 55 1.08 11.81 -3.41
CA PHE A 55 1.85 12.08 -4.63
C PHE A 55 1.97 13.60 -4.83
N PHE A 56 2.95 14.02 -5.62
CA PHE A 56 3.14 15.42 -5.97
C PHE A 56 2.58 15.72 -7.35
N LYS A 57 1.89 16.86 -7.47
CA LYS A 57 1.49 17.44 -8.75
C LYS A 57 1.80 18.93 -8.70
N ASP A 58 2.57 19.41 -9.67
CA ASP A 58 2.95 20.82 -9.80
C ASP A 58 3.53 21.41 -8.49
N GLY A 59 4.39 20.65 -7.82
CA GLY A 59 5.02 21.04 -6.55
C GLY A 59 4.12 20.96 -5.31
N THR A 60 2.85 20.59 -5.47
CA THR A 60 1.88 20.45 -4.37
C THR A 60 1.70 18.97 -4.00
N GLU A 61 1.73 18.65 -2.70
CA GLU A 61 1.45 17.30 -2.20
C GLU A 61 -0.06 17.06 -2.11
N PHE A 62 -0.52 15.94 -2.66
CA PHE A 62 -1.91 15.50 -2.61
C PHE A 62 -2.00 14.16 -1.91
N HIS A 63 -3.05 14.01 -1.09
CA HIS A 63 -3.41 12.74 -0.44
C HIS A 63 -4.73 12.25 -1.04
N ARG A 64 -4.80 10.96 -1.36
CA ARG A 64 -6.00 10.39 -1.99
C ARG A 64 -6.26 8.96 -1.53
N LEU A 65 -7.53 8.67 -1.24
CA LEU A 65 -8.01 7.31 -1.05
C LEU A 65 -8.38 6.72 -2.43
N CYS A 66 -7.85 5.54 -2.74
CA CYS A 66 -8.15 4.77 -3.95
C CYS A 66 -8.27 3.27 -3.62
N VAL A 67 -8.94 2.52 -4.49
CA VAL A 67 -9.01 1.05 -4.34
C VAL A 67 -7.74 0.41 -4.90
N GLU A 68 -7.42 -0.81 -4.47
CA GLU A 68 -6.21 -1.54 -4.89
C GLU A 68 -6.05 -1.62 -6.42
N GLU A 69 -7.15 -1.83 -7.14
CA GLU A 69 -7.18 -1.99 -8.60
C GLU A 69 -6.73 -0.73 -9.37
N GLU A 70 -6.70 0.43 -8.72
CA GLU A 70 -6.22 1.69 -9.32
C GLU A 70 -4.70 1.86 -9.21
N LEU A 71 -4.02 0.94 -8.51
CA LEU A 71 -2.59 0.96 -8.27
C LEU A 71 -1.87 -0.09 -9.10
N SER A 72 -0.64 0.21 -9.47
CA SER A 72 0.29 -0.77 -10.02
C SER A 72 1.67 -0.60 -9.42
N GLU A 73 2.47 -1.66 -9.49
CA GLU A 73 3.85 -1.62 -9.01
C GLU A 73 4.67 -0.65 -9.88
N GLU A 74 5.57 0.11 -9.25
CA GLU A 74 6.58 0.87 -9.97
C GLU A 74 7.57 -0.14 -10.57
N MET A 75 7.53 -0.33 -11.89
CA MET A 75 8.37 -1.33 -12.57
C MET A 75 9.84 -1.03 -12.28
N GLN A 76 10.47 -1.84 -11.43
CA GLN A 76 11.91 -1.79 -11.25
C GLN A 76 12.54 -2.41 -12.49
N ILE A 77 13.08 -1.57 -13.39
CA ILE A 77 14.00 -2.05 -14.41
C ILE A 77 15.23 -2.55 -13.65
N GLN A 78 15.41 -3.88 -13.59
CA GLN A 78 16.67 -4.46 -13.17
C GLN A 78 17.67 -4.16 -14.29
N PHE A 79 18.73 -3.41 -13.96
CA PHE A 79 19.77 -3.02 -14.91
C PHE A 79 20.52 -4.23 -15.53
N ASP A 80 20.38 -5.42 -14.94
CA ASP A 80 21.04 -6.64 -15.38
C ASP A 80 20.53 -7.16 -16.75
N ASP A 81 19.37 -6.71 -17.23
CA ASP A 81 18.83 -7.09 -18.55
C ASP A 81 19.37 -6.23 -19.71
N ILE A 82 20.10 -5.15 -19.44
CA ILE A 82 20.62 -4.23 -20.47
C ILE A 82 22.03 -4.62 -20.96
N LEU A 83 22.72 -5.51 -20.25
CA LEU A 83 24.14 -5.85 -20.50
C LEU A 83 24.37 -7.27 -21.07
N LYS A 84 23.37 -7.90 -21.70
CA LYS A 84 23.56 -9.17 -22.44
C LYS A 84 23.52 -8.99 -23.94
#